data_AF-A0A0C5XME3-F1
#
_entry.id   AF-A0A0C5XME3-F1
#
_cell.length_a   1.000
_cell.length_b   1.000
_cell.length_c   1.000
_cell.angle_alpha   90.00
_cell.angle_beta   90.00
_cell.angle_gamma   90.00
#
_symmetry.space_group_name_H-M   'P 1'
#
loop_
_entity.id
_entity.type
_entity.pdbx_description
1 polymer ?
#
loop_
_entity_poly.entity_id
_entity_poly.type
_entity_poly.pdbx_seq_one_letter_code
_entity_poly.pdbx_strand_id
1 'polypeptide(L)' 'MTVRLAHFAIEADGESYRLRLTLEDGSILVVGASFDQLDRLGEEIDRRLDADQDLLPPDL' A
#
# COMPACT_ATOMS: atom_id res chain seq x y z
N MET A 1 -17.12 9.31 2.63
CA MET A 1 -17.25 7.99 1.99
C MET A 1 -15.86 7.40 1.88
N THR A 2 -15.66 6.18 2.35
CA THR A 2 -14.39 5.47 2.26
C THR A 2 -14.47 4.58 1.01
N VAL A 3 -13.59 4.82 0.05
CA VAL A 3 -13.44 3.99 -1.16
C VAL A 3 -12.55 2.79 -0.85
N ARG A 4 -12.85 1.65 -1.47
CA ARG A 4 -12.08 0.40 -1.29
C ARG A 4 -11.03 0.26 -2.38
N LEU A 5 -9.86 -0.23 -1.99
CA LEU A 5 -8.79 -0.58 -2.91
C LEU A 5 -9.14 -1.90 -3.59
N ALA A 6 -9.18 -1.91 -4.92
CA ALA A 6 -9.40 -3.12 -5.71
C ALA A 6 -8.09 -3.74 -6.18
N HIS A 7 -7.11 -2.92 -6.55
CA HIS A 7 -5.80 -3.38 -7.03
C HIS A 7 -4.73 -2.30 -6.81
N PHE A 8 -3.47 -2.74 -6.65
CA PHE A 8 -2.33 -1.83 -6.67
C PHE A 8 -1.16 -2.42 -7.49
N ALA A 9 -0.35 -1.53 -8.06
CA ALA A 9 0.88 -1.88 -8.76
C ALA A 9 1.96 -0.84 -8.49
N ILE A 10 3.21 -1.27 -8.43
CA ILE A 10 4.40 -0.41 -8.37
C ILE A 10 5.22 -0.68 -9.62
N GLU A 11 5.48 0.35 -10.41
CA GLU A 11 6.20 0.26 -11.67
C GLU A 11 7.42 1.19 -11.64
N ALA A 12 8.56 0.76 -12.19
CA ALA A 12 9.71 1.64 -12.34
C ALA A 12 9.42 2.76 -13.35
N ASP A 13 9.88 3.98 -13.04
CA ASP A 13 9.75 5.18 -13.87
C ASP A 13 11.04 6.00 -13.83
N GLY A 14 12.00 5.62 -14.67
CA GLY A 14 13.34 6.20 -14.67
C GLY A 14 14.08 5.94 -13.36
N GLU A 15 14.44 7.01 -12.64
CA GLU A 15 15.07 6.96 -11.31
C GLU A 15 14.06 6.92 -10.16
N SER A 16 12.77 6.83 -10.48
CA SER A 16 11.67 6.84 -9.53
C SER A 16 10.71 5.68 -9.80
N TYR A 17 9.59 5.64 -9.07
CA TYR A 17 8.55 4.64 -9.20
C TYR A 17 7.19 5.30 -9.31
N ARG A 18 6.25 4.61 -9.97
CA ARG A 18 4.82 4.96 -9.96
C ARG A 18 4.06 3.93 -9.15
N LEU A 19 3.42 4.38 -8.08
CA LEU A 19 2.40 3.63 -7.36
C LEU A 19 1.05 3.90 -8.02
N ARG A 20 0.44 2.87 -8.58
CA ARG A 20 -0.93 2.91 -9.13
C ARG A 20 -1.87 2.23 -8.16
N LEU A 21 -2.92 2.92 -7.76
CA LEU A 21 -4.02 2.41 -6.94
C LEU A 21 -5.31 2.44 -7.78
N THR A 22 -5.92 1.28 -7.99
CA THR A 22 -7.23 1.14 -8.63
C THR A 22 -8.27 0.91 -7.55
N LEU A 23 -9.31 1.73 -7.53
CA LEU A 23 -10.41 1.66 -6.58
C LEU A 23 -11.56 0.83 -7.16
N GLU A 24 -12.42 0.30 -6.29
CA GLU A 24 -13.58 -0.51 -6.72
C GLU A 24 -14.59 0.25 -7.60
N ASP A 25 -14.63 1.58 -7.49
CA ASP A 25 -15.47 2.43 -8.35
C ASP A 25 -14.87 2.67 -9.76
N GLY A 26 -13.72 2.07 -10.04
CA GLY A 26 -12.99 2.21 -11.30
C GLY A 26 -12.04 3.41 -11.35
N SER A 27 -12.02 4.26 -10.32
CA SER A 27 -11.07 5.37 -10.24
C SER A 27 -9.63 4.87 -10.10
N ILE A 28 -8.70 5.57 -10.73
CA ILE A 28 -7.27 5.26 -10.67
C ILE A 28 -6.52 6.46 -10.12
N LEU A 29 -5.77 6.26 -9.05
CA LEU A 29 -4.81 7.21 -8.50
C LEU A 29 -3.39 6.76 -8.84
N VAL A 30 -2.58 7.66 -9.40
CA VAL A 30 -1.16 7.39 -9.70
C VAL A 30 -0.32 8.39 -8.93
N VAL A 31 0.66 7.88 -8.18
CA VAL A 31 1.57 8.67 -7.34
C VAL A 31 3.00 8.35 -7.73
N GLY A 32 3.81 9.38 -7.99
CA GLY A 32 5.26 9.23 -8.14
C GLY A 32 5.93 9.11 -6.76
N ALA A 33 6.86 8.18 -6.61
CA ALA A 33 7.58 7.93 -5.37
C ALA A 33 9.05 7.57 -5.63
N SER A 34 9.95 7.94 -4.71
CA SER A 34 11.31 7.42 -4.68
C SER A 34 11.37 6.04 -4.03
N PHE A 35 12.50 5.35 -4.16
CA PHE A 35 12.76 4.10 -3.44
C PHE A 35 12.55 4.26 -1.92
N ASP A 36 13.21 5.25 -1.30
CA ASP A 36 13.12 5.50 0.14
C ASP A 36 11.68 5.78 0.61
N GLN A 37 10.84 6.38 -0.26
CA GLN A 37 9.44 6.63 0.06
C GLN A 37 8.60 5.34 0.01
N LEU A 38 8.88 4.44 -0.94
CA LEU A 38 8.24 3.13 -1.01
C LEU A 38 8.68 2.23 0.16
N ASP A 39 9.94 2.32 0.56
CA ASP A 39 10.49 1.58 1.71
C ASP A 39 9.73 1.94 2.99
N ARG A 40 9.62 3.25 3.29
CA ARG A 40 8.82 3.75 4.43
C ARG A 40 7.34 3.36 4.35
N LEU A 41 6.78 3.28 3.14
CA LEU A 41 5.40 2.83 2.95
C LEU A 41 5.27 1.35 3.33
N GLY A 42 6.23 0.51 2.93
CA GLY A 42 6.29 -0.89 3.32
C GLY A 42 6.42 -1.07 4.83
N GLU A 43 7.35 -0.37 5.46
CA GLU A 43 7.56 -0.40 6.91
C GLU A 43 6.29 -0.04 7.70
N GLU A 44 5.54 0.97 7.26
CA GLU A 44 4.28 1.35 7.90
C GLU A 44 3.19 0.28 7.77
N ILE A 45 3.10 -0.35 6.59
CA ILE A 45 2.15 -1.44 6.34
C ILE A 45 2.47 -2.61 7.26
N ASP A 46 3.73 -3.06 7.28
CA ASP A 46 4.17 -4.18 8.12
C ASP A 46 3.91 -3.89 9.60
N ARG A 47 4.32 -2.70 10.08
CA ARG A 47 4.07 -2.29 11.46
C ARG A 47 2.59 -2.36 11.85
N ARG A 48 1.68 -1.97 10.93
CA ARG A 48 0.24 -2.04 11.17
C ARG A 48 -0.25 -3.49 11.20
N LEU A 49 0.19 -4.31 10.26
CA LEU A 49 -0.21 -5.72 10.19
C LEU A 49 0.27 -6.50 11.42
N ASP A 50 1.49 -6.24 11.90
CA ASP A 50 2.03 -6.83 13.12
C ASP A 50 1.20 -6.42 14.34
N ALA A 51 0.86 -5.15 14.47
CA ALA A 51 0.01 -4.66 15.58
C ALA A 51 -1.39 -5.30 15.57
N ASP A 52 -1.95 -5.58 14.38
CA ASP A 52 -3.24 -6.25 14.26
C ASP A 52 -3.13 -7.76 14.54
N GLN A 53 -1.99 -8.40 14.24
CA GLN A 53 -1.71 -9.79 14.61
C GLN A 53 -1.55 -9.96 16.12
N ASP A 54 -0.88 -9.03 16.81
CA ASP A 54 -0.75 -9.03 18.27
C ASP A 54 -2.10 -8.91 19.00
N LEU A 55 -3.15 -8.43 18.31
CA LEU A 55 -4.52 -8.33 18.83
C LEU A 55 -5.35 -9.59 18.59
N LEU A 56 -4.90 -10.54 17.77
CA LEU A 56 -5.57 -11.82 17.58
C LEU A 56 -5.16 -12.76 18.74
N PRO A 57 -6.11 -13.36 19.48
CA PRO A 57 -5.77 -14.29 20.54
C PRO A 57 -5.00 -15.49 19.96
N PRO A 58 -3.97 -16.00 20.66
CA PRO A 58 -3.35 -17.25 20.28
C PRO A 58 -4.40 -18.35 20.41
N ASP A 59 -4.61 -19.09 19.33
CA ASP A 59 -5.46 -20.29 19.20
C ASP A 59 -6.98 -20.10 18.99
N LEU A 60 -7.39 -20.29 17.73
CA LEU A 60 -8.60 -21.05 17.36
C LEU A 60 -8.16 -22.33 16.62
#